data_AF-A0A3Q8C8N0-F1
#
_entry.id   AF-A0A3Q8C8N0-F1
#
_cell.length_a   1.000
_cell.length_b   1.000
_cell.length_c   1.000
_cell.angle_alpha   90.00
_cell.angle_beta   90.00
_cell.angle_gamma   90.00
#
_symmetry.space_group_name_H-M   'P 1'
#
loop_
_entity.id
_entity.type
_entity.pdbx_description
1 polymer ?
#
loop_
_entity_poly.entity_id
_entity_poly.type
_entity_poly.pdbx_seq_one_letter_code
_entity_poly.pdbx_strand_id
1 'polypeptide(L)'
;MGDNKNKAAKQASLKGKINSQRSALSSEKAKLRRIDEKIRRLQAARNKLKREINDLEKFKTEITEKLRSNSSRFSGDRQRKYHEKVNDVKSEVSNVISKHQRNLSLIEAKISSLNEDYQGVDDAIYAARLIIDSLTTQYRNL
;
A
#
# COMPACT_ATOMS: atom_id res chain seq x y z
N MET A 1 40.52 -34.49 29.08
CA MET A 1 40.25 -34.28 27.63
C MET A 1 38.75 -34.21 27.27
N GLY A 2 37.80 -34.64 28.13
CA GLY A 2 36.36 -34.62 27.84
C GLY A 2 35.70 -33.23 27.89
N ASP A 3 36.06 -32.38 28.84
CA ASP A 3 35.41 -31.07 29.05
C ASP A 3 35.64 -30.08 27.89
N ASN A 4 36.84 -30.10 27.30
CA ASN A 4 37.15 -29.27 26.14
C ASN A 4 36.37 -29.69 24.88
N LYS A 5 36.11 -31.00 24.70
CA LYS A 5 35.29 -31.49 23.58
C LYS A 5 33.82 -31.10 23.75
N ASN A 6 33.30 -31.15 24.97
CA ASN A 6 31.93 -30.71 25.28
C ASN A 6 31.75 -29.19 25.10
N LYS A 7 32.73 -28.39 25.51
CA LYS A 7 32.74 -26.93 25.29
C LYS A 7 32.77 -26.58 23.80
N ALA A 8 33.65 -27.21 23.03
CA ALA A 8 33.75 -26.99 21.58
C ALA A 8 32.46 -27.38 20.83
N ALA A 9 31.83 -28.50 21.20
CA ALA A 9 30.56 -28.92 20.62
C ALA A 9 29.43 -27.92 20.92
N LYS A 10 29.37 -27.38 22.15
CA LYS A 10 28.38 -26.38 22.55
C LYS A 10 28.60 -25.04 21.82
N GLN A 11 29.84 -24.60 21.67
CA GLN A 11 30.19 -23.42 20.87
C GLN A 11 29.79 -23.59 19.39
N ALA A 12 30.07 -24.75 18.79
CA ALA A 12 29.68 -25.04 17.41
C ALA A 12 28.14 -25.01 17.21
N SER A 13 27.39 -25.60 18.15
CA SER A 13 25.93 -25.58 18.14
C SER A 13 25.36 -24.15 18.23
N LEU A 14 25.86 -23.34 19.16
CA LEU A 14 25.43 -21.93 19.30
C LEU A 14 25.77 -21.10 18.06
N LYS A 15 26.97 -21.28 17.50
CA LYS A 15 27.37 -20.62 16.25
C LYS A 15 26.43 -20.97 15.10
N GLY A 16 26.03 -22.24 14.99
CA GLY A 16 25.03 -22.70 14.02
C GLY A 16 23.67 -22.00 14.20
N LYS A 17 23.17 -21.95 15.44
CA LYS A 17 21.91 -21.25 15.76
C LYS A 17 21.97 -19.76 15.43
N ILE A 18 23.06 -19.07 15.81
CA ILE A 18 23.27 -17.65 15.51
C ILE A 18 23.25 -17.41 14.01
N ASN A 19 23.95 -18.23 13.23
CA ASN A 19 24.00 -18.10 11.77
C ASN A 19 22.63 -18.33 11.11
N SER A 20 21.88 -19.33 11.59
CA SER A 20 20.50 -19.58 11.14
C SER A 20 19.61 -18.37 11.41
N GLN A 21 19.67 -17.81 12.63
CA GLN A 21 18.86 -16.65 13.01
C GLN A 21 19.25 -15.40 12.21
N ARG A 22 20.54 -15.16 11.97
CA ARG A 22 21.00 -14.06 11.11
C ARG A 22 20.50 -14.18 9.67
N SER A 23 20.45 -15.40 9.15
CA SER A 23 19.94 -15.66 7.80
C SER A 23 18.43 -15.38 7.72
N ALA A 24 17.67 -15.83 8.73
CA ALA A 24 16.24 -15.52 8.85
C ALA A 24 15.99 -14.00 8.97
N LEU A 25 16.75 -13.32 9.83
CA LEU A 25 16.69 -11.85 10.01
C LEU A 25 16.96 -11.10 8.69
N SER A 26 17.90 -11.58 7.88
CA SER A 26 18.17 -11.00 6.55
C SER A 26 16.97 -11.14 5.60
N SER A 27 16.34 -12.32 5.60
CA SER A 27 15.12 -12.58 4.83
C SER A 27 13.96 -11.66 5.24
N GLU A 28 13.71 -11.49 6.54
CA GLU A 28 12.66 -10.60 7.04
C GLU A 28 12.93 -9.13 6.71
N LYS A 29 14.19 -8.67 6.84
CA LYS A 29 14.56 -7.32 6.39
C LYS A 29 14.31 -7.09 4.90
N ALA A 30 14.56 -8.10 4.06
CA ALA A 30 14.25 -8.04 2.64
C ALA A 30 12.73 -8.01 2.38
N LYS A 31 11.94 -8.76 3.16
CA LYS A 31 10.48 -8.71 3.12
C LYS A 31 9.96 -7.32 3.50
N LEU A 32 10.45 -6.74 4.60
CA LEU A 32 10.07 -5.41 5.07
C LEU A 32 10.31 -4.34 3.99
N ARG A 33 11.51 -4.33 3.36
CA ARG A 33 11.83 -3.40 2.25
C ARG A 33 10.89 -3.54 1.05
N ARG A 34 10.44 -4.76 0.73
CA ARG A 34 9.48 -5.00 -0.36
C ARG A 34 8.08 -4.48 -0.01
N ILE A 35 7.67 -4.57 1.26
CA ILE A 35 6.40 -4.02 1.74
C ILE A 35 6.46 -2.48 1.67
N ASP A 36 7.53 -1.88 2.16
CA ASP A 36 7.75 -0.44 2.13
C ASP A 36 7.68 0.16 0.72
N GLU A 37 8.38 -0.46 -0.24
CA GLU A 37 8.34 -0.01 -1.64
C GLU A 37 6.93 -0.15 -2.26
N LYS A 38 6.17 -1.20 -1.88
CA LYS A 38 4.77 -1.35 -2.32
C LYS A 38 3.89 -0.24 -1.75
N ILE A 39 4.03 0.08 -0.46
CA ILE A 39 3.31 1.19 0.19
C ILE A 39 3.61 2.50 -0.54
N ARG A 40 4.89 2.80 -0.80
CA ARG A 40 5.32 4.02 -1.49
C ARG A 40 4.69 4.15 -2.88
N ARG A 41 4.69 3.08 -3.67
CA ARG A 41 4.04 3.06 -5.00
C ARG A 41 2.54 3.29 -4.91
N LEU A 42 1.86 2.65 -3.96
CA LEU A 42 0.42 2.81 -3.74
C LEU A 42 0.08 4.23 -3.27
N GLN A 43 0.89 4.85 -2.41
CA GLN A 43 0.71 6.24 -2.00
C GLN A 43 0.85 7.22 -3.18
N ALA A 44 1.81 6.98 -4.08
CA ALA A 44 1.96 7.77 -5.30
C ALA A 44 0.73 7.62 -6.21
N ALA A 45 0.26 6.38 -6.43
CA ALA A 45 -0.94 6.10 -7.21
C ALA A 45 -2.19 6.73 -6.59
N ARG A 46 -2.36 6.63 -5.27
CA ARG A 46 -3.44 7.29 -4.50
C ARG A 46 -3.47 8.79 -4.75
N ASN A 47 -2.33 9.46 -4.64
CA ASN A 47 -2.24 10.91 -4.83
C ASN A 47 -2.51 11.31 -6.29
N LYS A 48 -2.07 10.50 -7.26
CA LYS A 48 -2.42 10.70 -8.67
C LYS A 48 -3.94 10.59 -8.88
N LEU A 49 -4.56 9.52 -8.37
CA LEU A 49 -5.99 9.28 -8.50
C LEU A 49 -6.85 10.35 -7.82
N LYS A 50 -6.42 10.87 -6.65
CA LYS A 50 -7.09 12.02 -6.00
C LYS A 50 -7.12 13.27 -6.90
N ARG A 51 -6.02 13.54 -7.61
CA ARG A 51 -5.98 14.65 -8.57
C ARG A 51 -6.90 14.41 -9.77
N GLU A 52 -6.85 13.22 -10.36
CA GLU A 52 -7.73 12.85 -11.48
C GLU A 52 -9.22 12.95 -11.12
N ILE A 53 -9.62 12.54 -9.91
CA ILE A 53 -10.99 12.71 -9.42
C ILE A 53 -11.37 14.19 -9.35
N ASN A 54 -10.53 15.03 -8.76
CA ASN A 54 -10.79 16.48 -8.66
C ASN A 54 -10.90 17.13 -10.05
N ASP A 55 -10.05 16.74 -10.99
CA ASP A 55 -10.07 17.27 -12.36
C ASP A 55 -11.35 16.83 -13.09
N LEU A 56 -11.81 15.59 -12.89
CA LEU A 56 -13.09 15.11 -13.42
C LEU A 56 -14.30 15.83 -12.81
N GLU A 57 -14.26 16.16 -11.52
CA GLU A 57 -15.32 16.93 -10.85
C GLU A 57 -15.42 18.37 -11.40
N LYS A 58 -14.27 19.00 -11.65
CA LYS A 58 -14.20 20.31 -12.32
C LYS A 58 -14.74 20.22 -13.75
N PHE A 59 -14.25 19.25 -14.53
CA PHE A 59 -14.71 19.01 -15.88
C PHE A 59 -16.23 18.81 -15.95
N LYS A 60 -16.79 17.98 -15.05
CA LYS A 60 -18.23 17.75 -14.94
C LYS A 60 -19.00 19.04 -14.73
N THR A 61 -18.51 19.92 -13.86
CA THR A 61 -19.14 21.22 -13.57
C THR A 61 -19.11 22.11 -14.80
N GLU A 62 -17.92 22.33 -15.36
CA GLU A 62 -17.72 23.20 -16.53
C GLU A 62 -18.51 22.73 -17.76
N ILE A 63 -18.50 21.43 -18.06
CA ILE A 63 -19.22 20.90 -19.22
C ILE A 63 -20.73 20.98 -19.01
N THR A 64 -21.22 20.72 -17.80
CA THR A 64 -22.66 20.83 -17.50
C THR A 64 -23.14 22.28 -17.64
N GLU A 65 -22.36 23.25 -17.18
CA GLU A 65 -22.68 24.67 -17.31
C GLU A 65 -22.67 25.14 -18.77
N LYS A 66 -21.60 24.84 -19.51
CA LYS A 66 -21.48 25.16 -20.95
C LYS A 66 -22.57 24.52 -21.78
N LEU A 67 -22.91 23.26 -21.48
CA LEU A 67 -23.98 22.58 -22.18
C LEU A 67 -25.34 23.20 -21.84
N ARG A 68 -25.62 23.52 -20.57
CA ARG A 68 -26.89 24.14 -20.18
C ARG A 68 -27.10 25.52 -20.80
N SER A 69 -26.06 26.36 -20.89
CA SER A 69 -26.16 27.69 -21.49
C SER A 69 -26.56 27.64 -22.98
N ASN A 70 -26.12 26.61 -23.69
CA ASN A 70 -26.49 26.37 -25.09
C ASN A 70 -27.94 25.89 -25.28
N SER A 71 -28.64 25.44 -24.23
CA SER A 71 -30.03 25.00 -24.34
C SER A 71 -30.96 26.10 -24.85
N SER A 72 -30.64 27.36 -24.52
CA SER A 72 -31.38 28.55 -24.96
C SER A 72 -31.46 28.72 -26.49
N ARG A 73 -30.62 28.00 -27.25
CA ARG A 73 -30.61 28.00 -28.72
C ARG A 73 -31.66 27.07 -29.34
N PHE A 74 -32.32 26.26 -28.52
CA PHE A 74 -33.34 25.30 -28.94
C PHE A 74 -34.67 25.62 -28.27
N SER A 75 -35.77 25.24 -28.92
CA SER A 75 -37.13 25.37 -28.37
C SER A 75 -37.92 24.06 -28.52
N GLY A 76 -38.95 23.90 -27.69
CA GLY A 76 -39.86 22.76 -27.72
C GLY A 76 -39.15 21.41 -27.56
N ASP A 77 -39.51 20.45 -28.42
CA ASP A 77 -38.99 19.09 -28.36
C ASP A 77 -37.46 18.99 -28.53
N ARG A 78 -36.85 19.88 -29.32
CA ARG A 78 -35.38 19.91 -29.47
C ARG A 78 -34.69 20.32 -28.18
N GLN A 79 -35.26 21.29 -27.46
CA GLN A 79 -34.74 21.73 -26.18
C GLN A 79 -34.84 20.61 -25.12
N ARG A 80 -35.98 19.90 -25.09
CA ARG A 80 -36.18 18.74 -24.20
C ARG A 80 -35.13 17.65 -24.44
N LYS A 81 -34.97 17.19 -25.69
CA LYS A 81 -33.98 16.18 -26.08
C LYS A 81 -32.55 16.62 -25.78
N TYR A 82 -32.25 17.90 -25.99
CA TYR A 82 -30.94 18.45 -25.65
C TYR A 82 -30.68 18.36 -24.14
N HIS A 83 -31.63 18.78 -23.31
CA HIS A 83 -31.52 18.65 -21.85
C HIS A 83 -31.35 17.21 -21.36
N GLU A 84 -32.11 16.26 -21.93
CA GLU A 84 -31.95 14.83 -21.66
C GLU A 84 -30.51 14.39 -21.94
N LYS A 85 -29.95 14.75 -23.10
CA LYS A 85 -28.57 14.38 -23.45
C LYS A 85 -27.52 15.01 -22.53
N VAL A 86 -27.73 16.24 -22.09
CA VAL A 86 -26.86 16.89 -21.08
C VAL A 86 -26.90 16.12 -19.76
N ASN A 87 -28.07 15.66 -19.33
CA ASN A 87 -28.21 14.86 -18.11
C ASN A 87 -27.54 13.48 -18.26
N ASP A 88 -27.62 12.86 -19.44
CA ASP A 88 -26.91 11.60 -19.73
C ASP A 88 -25.40 11.78 -19.57
N VAL A 89 -24.81 12.80 -20.20
CA VAL A 89 -23.38 13.11 -20.08
C VAL A 89 -22.98 13.35 -18.62
N LYS A 90 -23.79 14.13 -17.88
CA LYS A 90 -23.56 14.35 -16.44
C LYS A 90 -23.59 13.03 -15.66
N SER A 91 -24.50 12.12 -15.98
CA SER A 91 -24.62 10.80 -15.34
C SER A 91 -23.41 9.91 -15.66
N GLU A 92 -22.99 9.85 -16.93
CA GLU A 92 -21.81 9.09 -17.36
C GLU A 92 -20.54 9.56 -16.65
N VAL A 93 -20.29 10.88 -16.61
CA VAL A 93 -19.13 11.44 -15.89
C VAL A 93 -19.22 11.13 -14.39
N SER A 94 -20.42 11.19 -13.79
CA SER A 94 -20.62 10.81 -12.38
C SER A 94 -20.25 9.35 -12.14
N ASN A 95 -20.65 8.45 -13.04
CA ASN A 95 -20.33 7.03 -12.95
C ASN A 95 -18.83 6.76 -13.03
N VAL A 96 -18.11 7.49 -13.88
CA VAL A 96 -16.63 7.43 -13.97
C VAL A 96 -15.99 7.91 -12.67
N ILE A 97 -16.43 9.05 -12.13
CA ILE A 97 -15.95 9.56 -10.83
C ILE A 97 -16.18 8.53 -9.73
N SER A 98 -17.38 7.94 -9.64
CA SER A 98 -17.68 6.91 -8.63
C SER A 98 -16.81 5.66 -8.77
N LYS A 99 -16.47 5.23 -10.00
CA LYS A 99 -15.52 4.12 -10.21
C LYS A 99 -14.13 4.49 -9.68
N HIS A 100 -13.65 5.71 -9.94
CA HIS A 100 -12.37 6.18 -9.43
C HIS A 100 -12.36 6.32 -7.90
N GLN A 101 -13.45 6.80 -7.29
CA GLN A 101 -13.59 6.85 -5.83
C GLN A 101 -13.54 5.45 -5.20
N ARG A 102 -14.20 4.44 -5.79
CA ARG A 102 -14.09 3.05 -5.33
C ARG A 102 -12.66 2.52 -5.42
N ASN A 103 -11.98 2.78 -6.54
CA ASN A 103 -10.58 2.39 -6.71
C ASN A 103 -9.67 3.08 -5.68
N LEU A 104 -9.95 4.33 -5.35
CA LEU A 104 -9.24 5.06 -4.31
C LEU A 104 -9.40 4.39 -2.96
N SER A 105 -10.63 4.02 -2.57
CA SER A 105 -10.88 3.28 -1.33
C SER A 105 -10.18 1.93 -1.29
N LEU A 106 -10.12 1.20 -2.42
CA LEU A 106 -9.38 -0.06 -2.52
C LEU A 106 -7.86 0.13 -2.32
N ILE A 107 -7.28 1.20 -2.88
CA ILE A 107 -5.88 1.55 -2.67
C ILE A 107 -5.62 1.89 -1.20
N GLU A 108 -6.49 2.69 -0.58
CA GLU A 108 -6.36 3.09 0.82
C GLU A 108 -6.47 1.88 1.76
N ALA A 109 -7.43 0.97 1.52
CA ALA A 109 -7.54 -0.29 2.26
C ALA A 109 -6.29 -1.17 2.09
N LYS A 110 -5.74 -1.25 0.87
CA LYS A 110 -4.53 -2.04 0.64
C LYS A 110 -3.31 -1.44 1.33
N ILE A 111 -3.19 -0.12 1.38
CA ILE A 111 -2.13 0.56 2.17
C ILE A 111 -2.29 0.22 3.65
N SER A 112 -3.49 0.25 4.22
CA SER A 112 -3.74 -0.11 5.63
C SER A 112 -3.28 -1.52 5.94
N SER A 113 -3.71 -2.51 5.14
CA SER A 113 -3.29 -3.91 5.29
C SER A 113 -1.77 -4.08 5.17
N LEU A 114 -1.11 -3.36 4.25
CA LEU A 114 0.35 -3.42 4.13
C LEU A 114 1.07 -2.76 5.31
N ASN A 115 0.50 -1.74 5.94
CA ASN A 115 1.05 -1.16 7.16
C ASN A 115 0.97 -2.13 8.34
N GLU A 116 -0.12 -2.90 8.46
CA GLU A 116 -0.24 -3.97 9.45
C GLU A 116 0.81 -5.07 9.20
N ASP A 117 0.95 -5.52 7.96
CA ASP A 117 1.99 -6.48 7.56
C ASP A 117 3.40 -5.94 7.86
N TYR A 118 3.62 -4.65 7.62
CA TYR A 118 4.90 -3.99 7.91
C TYR A 118 5.22 -4.06 9.41
N GLN A 119 4.28 -3.68 10.27
CA GLN A 119 4.47 -3.71 11.73
C GLN A 119 4.76 -5.13 12.22
N GLY A 120 3.98 -6.12 11.77
CA GLY A 120 4.20 -7.50 12.16
C GLY A 120 5.58 -8.05 11.76
N VAL A 121 6.10 -7.64 10.60
CA VAL A 121 7.47 -8.00 10.17
C VAL A 121 8.53 -7.25 10.97
N ASP A 122 8.31 -5.97 11.30
CA ASP A 122 9.23 -5.19 12.12
C ASP A 122 9.36 -5.75 13.54
N ASP A 123 8.23 -6.16 14.15
CA ASP A 123 8.20 -6.85 15.44
C ASP A 123 8.98 -8.18 15.39
N ALA A 124 8.80 -8.96 14.33
CA ALA A 124 9.54 -10.22 14.13
C ALA A 124 11.05 -9.96 13.99
N ILE A 125 11.44 -8.90 13.29
CA ILE A 125 12.83 -8.45 13.16
C ILE A 125 13.40 -8.06 14.53
N TYR A 126 12.64 -7.35 15.34
CA TYR A 126 13.04 -6.97 16.69
C TYR A 126 13.26 -8.20 17.58
N ALA A 127 12.29 -9.12 17.61
CA ALA A 127 12.39 -10.37 18.38
C ALA A 127 13.61 -11.22 17.95
N ALA A 128 13.85 -11.34 16.64
CA ALA A 128 15.00 -12.08 16.12
C ALA A 128 16.34 -11.46 16.56
N ARG A 129 16.44 -10.12 16.67
CA ARG A 129 17.66 -9.46 17.18
C ARG A 129 17.91 -9.83 18.65
N LEU A 130 16.87 -9.79 19.50
CA LEU A 130 16.99 -10.17 20.90
C LEU A 130 17.46 -11.62 21.07
N ILE A 131 16.95 -12.55 20.24
CA ILE A 131 17.38 -13.95 20.24
C ILE A 131 18.86 -14.06 19.86
N ILE A 132 19.29 -13.36 18.81
CA ILE A 132 20.70 -13.35 18.37
C ILE A 132 21.62 -12.82 19.48
N ASP A 133 21.22 -11.74 20.16
CA ASP A 133 22.01 -11.13 21.23
C ASP A 133 22.14 -12.06 22.44
N SER A 134 21.05 -12.73 22.83
CA SER A 134 21.05 -13.75 23.88
C SER A 134 21.96 -14.94 23.53
N LEU A 135 21.84 -15.50 22.31
CA LEU A 135 22.69 -16.60 21.86
C LEU A 135 24.17 -16.19 21.76
N THR A 136 24.44 -14.95 21.33
CA THR A 136 25.79 -14.41 21.24
C THR A 136 26.40 -14.24 22.63
N THR A 137 25.61 -13.82 23.62
CA THR A 137 26.04 -13.71 25.02
C THR A 137 26.36 -15.09 25.60
N GLN A 138 25.49 -16.07 25.39
CA GLN A 138 25.74 -17.46 25.79
C GLN A 138 27.03 -17.99 25.15
N TYR A 139 27.26 -17.71 23.86
CA TYR A 139 28.47 -18.13 23.15
C TYR A 139 29.75 -17.52 23.76
N ARG A 140 29.71 -16.24 24.14
CA ARG A 140 30.86 -15.54 24.77
C ARG A 140 31.18 -16.08 26.17
N ASN A 141 30.16 -16.55 26.89
CA ASN A 141 30.31 -17.06 28.25
C ASN A 141 30.70 -18.55 28.32
N LEU A 142 30.90 -19.21 27.17
CA LEU A 142 31.44 -20.57 27.09
C LEU A 142 32.95 -20.55 27.04
#